data_AF-A0A834C120-F1
#
_entry.id   AF-A0A834C120-F1
#
_cell.length_a   1.000
_cell.length_b   1.000
_cell.length_c   1.000
_cell.angle_alpha   90.00
_cell.angle_beta   90.00
_cell.angle_gamma   90.00
#
_symmetry.space_group_name_H-M   'P 1'
#
loop_
_entity.id
_entity.type
_entity.pdbx_description
1 polymer ?
#
loop_
_entity_poly.entity_id
_entity_poly.type
_entity_poly.pdbx_seq_one_letter_code
_entity_poly.pdbx_strand_id
1 'polypeptide(L)'
;MCARSDRAAFQRRGVRVKEFQTHLPPLDPLSSTQSCSCYSLPFPALILSRIPQVSSVLVPMSFRRKDSGSVELEDGVSNPAFQDADVTDSPPDAPKEPDSVYTQVKPYAGMPKEVLLLYSSQARYRVPREILFWLTVSCTLALVAVTVTIIALSPPCLGWWQISPVYQVYPRSFKDSDGDGVGDLKGIKEKLDHFHNLNIKSIWISPFYRSPMKDFGYDVEDFRDVDPLFGTMEDFEELLAEMHKNGLKLIMDFIPNHSSDRHRWFNLSRIRDPVYEDYYVWADCNATKKPNNWVSIFGNSSWTYDEVRGQCYLHQFLKEQPDLNMRNPAVRKEIIDIIHFGSRRCGWFPDGCGEAHAGGDTLAGRATGGPQQTA
;
A
#
# COMPACT_ATOMS: atom_id res chain seq x y z
N MET A 1 34.40 51.34 30.45
CA MET A 1 34.89 51.09 29.08
C MET A 1 36.29 50.50 29.16
N CYS A 2 36.39 49.17 29.09
CA CYS A 2 37.64 48.42 28.82
C CYS A 2 37.31 46.93 28.77
N ALA A 3 37.70 46.26 27.68
CA ALA A 3 38.48 45.01 27.65
C ALA A 3 38.17 44.21 26.38
N ARG A 4 39.22 44.00 25.58
CA ARG A 4 39.31 43.01 24.50
C ARG A 4 39.21 41.59 25.06
N SER A 5 38.73 40.64 24.26
CA SER A 5 39.19 39.26 24.30
C SER A 5 38.99 38.59 22.94
N ASP A 6 39.87 37.65 22.65
CA ASP A 6 40.40 37.31 21.34
C ASP A 6 39.56 36.33 20.52
N ARG A 7 39.59 36.53 19.20
CA ARG A 7 39.19 35.54 18.20
C ARG A 7 40.23 34.42 18.14
N ALA A 8 39.84 33.21 18.54
CA ALA A 8 40.54 32.00 18.13
C ALA A 8 40.02 31.54 16.76
N ALA A 9 40.93 31.48 15.80
CA ALA A 9 40.72 31.07 14.43
C ALA A 9 40.46 29.55 14.33
N PHE A 10 39.42 29.16 13.60
CA PHE A 10 39.27 27.78 13.12
C PHE A 10 39.52 27.76 11.61
N GLN A 11 40.73 27.35 11.25
CA GLN A 11 41.24 27.30 9.88
C GLN A 11 40.81 25.96 9.26
N ARG A 12 39.76 25.97 8.42
CA ARG A 12 39.49 24.87 7.48
C ARG A 12 39.89 25.26 6.07
N ARG A 13 40.66 24.37 5.46
CA ARG A 13 41.31 24.48 4.15
C ARG A 13 40.30 24.77 3.06
N GLY A 14 40.65 25.72 2.19
CA GLY A 14 39.83 26.14 1.06
C GLY A 14 39.66 25.04 0.02
N VAL A 15 38.41 24.89 -0.43
CA VAL A 15 38.06 24.33 -1.73
C VAL A 15 37.41 25.46 -2.51
N ARG A 16 38.04 25.85 -3.62
CA ARG A 16 37.50 26.84 -4.56
C ARG A 16 36.26 26.27 -5.23
N VAL A 17 35.10 26.86 -4.96
CA VAL A 17 33.89 26.63 -5.75
C VAL A 17 34.02 27.45 -7.03
N LYS A 18 34.12 26.77 -8.17
CA LYS A 18 33.94 27.39 -9.49
C LYS A 18 32.45 27.61 -9.70
N GLU A 19 32.03 28.85 -9.88
CA GLU A 19 30.72 29.19 -10.45
C GLU A 19 30.58 28.55 -11.83
N PHE A 20 29.53 27.74 -11.99
CA PHE A 20 29.03 27.34 -13.30
C PHE A 20 27.69 28.05 -13.50
N GLN A 21 27.75 29.18 -14.22
CA GLN A 21 26.59 29.86 -14.76
C GLN A 21 26.15 29.09 -16.02
N THR A 22 25.03 28.39 -15.96
CA THR A 22 24.35 27.88 -17.16
C THR A 22 23.03 28.62 -17.33
N HIS A 23 23.01 29.54 -18.29
CA HIS A 23 21.79 30.12 -18.83
C HIS A 23 20.94 29.01 -19.47
N LEU A 24 19.71 28.82 -18.98
CA LEU A 24 18.67 28.06 -19.67
C LEU A 24 17.58 29.05 -20.13
N PRO A 25 17.10 28.96 -21.39
CA PRO A 25 16.00 29.80 -21.88
C PRO A 25 14.63 29.31 -21.35
N PRO A 26 13.59 30.17 -21.38
CA PRO A 26 12.29 29.82 -20.83
C PRO A 26 11.52 28.89 -21.78
N LEU A 27 10.74 27.97 -21.21
CA LEU A 27 9.75 27.18 -21.96
C LEU A 27 8.35 27.49 -21.42
N ASP A 28 7.49 27.96 -22.32
CA ASP A 28 6.08 28.27 -22.10
C ASP A 28 5.23 27.00 -21.89
N PRO A 29 4.04 27.12 -21.26
CA PRO A 29 3.29 25.99 -20.76
C PRO A 29 2.37 25.39 -21.83
N LEU A 30 2.46 24.07 -22.03
CA LEU A 30 1.45 23.31 -22.76
C LEU A 30 0.57 22.56 -21.76
N SER A 31 -0.71 22.93 -21.74
CA SER A 31 -1.79 22.14 -21.19
C SER A 31 -1.90 20.81 -21.93
N SER A 32 -2.00 19.70 -21.21
CA SER A 32 -3.10 18.74 -21.43
C SER A 32 -3.03 17.61 -20.43
N THR A 33 -4.20 17.35 -19.86
CA THR A 33 -4.65 16.07 -19.32
C THR A 33 -4.18 14.89 -20.17
N GLN A 34 -3.51 13.89 -19.59
CA GLN A 34 -3.53 12.55 -20.18
C GLN A 34 -3.27 11.42 -19.17
N SER A 35 -4.32 10.62 -19.05
CA SER A 35 -4.40 9.19 -18.74
C SER A 35 -3.07 8.43 -18.85
N CYS A 36 -2.74 7.67 -17.81
CA CYS A 36 -1.73 6.63 -17.85
C CYS A 36 -2.06 5.61 -18.95
N SER A 37 -1.25 5.56 -19.99
CA SER A 37 -1.24 4.49 -20.98
C SER A 37 0.17 3.90 -21.00
N CYS A 38 0.37 2.80 -20.26
CA CYS A 38 1.59 2.00 -20.34
C CYS A 38 1.38 0.89 -21.36
N TYR A 39 1.58 1.18 -22.64
CA TYR A 39 1.88 0.17 -23.65
C TYR A 39 3.06 0.65 -24.49
N SER A 40 4.23 0.13 -24.17
CA SER A 40 5.41 0.14 -25.04
C SER A 40 6.32 -1.00 -24.62
N LEU A 41 6.08 -2.19 -25.17
CA LEU A 41 6.98 -3.33 -25.08
C LEU A 41 7.97 -3.27 -26.25
N PRO A 42 9.29 -3.37 -26.03
CA PRO A 42 10.17 -3.90 -27.04
C PRO A 42 10.19 -5.44 -26.94
N PHE A 43 10.06 -6.10 -28.08
CA PHE A 43 10.35 -7.53 -28.25
C PHE A 43 11.71 -7.89 -27.63
N PRO A 44 11.84 -9.07 -26.99
CA PRO A 44 13.09 -9.80 -27.05
C PRO A 44 12.92 -11.18 -27.69
N ALA A 45 13.94 -11.48 -28.49
CA ALA A 45 14.17 -12.71 -29.20
C ALA A 45 14.34 -13.92 -28.27
N LEU A 46 13.97 -15.08 -28.82
CA LEU A 46 14.31 -16.44 -28.43
C LEU A 46 15.52 -16.59 -27.50
N ILE A 47 15.27 -17.09 -26.29
CA ILE A 47 16.25 -17.89 -25.54
C ILE A 47 15.58 -19.20 -25.13
N LEU A 48 15.93 -20.26 -25.85
CA LEU A 48 15.74 -21.65 -25.47
C LEU A 48 16.67 -21.96 -24.28
N SER A 49 16.12 -22.30 -23.11
CA SER A 49 16.53 -23.45 -22.29
C SER A 49 15.99 -23.38 -20.87
N ARG A 50 15.63 -24.57 -20.36
CA ARG A 50 15.20 -24.96 -18.99
C ARG A 50 13.69 -25.08 -18.78
N ILE A 51 13.20 -26.25 -19.15
CA ILE A 51 11.94 -26.85 -18.68
C ILE A 51 12.27 -27.66 -17.41
N PRO A 52 11.62 -27.45 -16.25
CA PRO A 52 11.54 -28.48 -15.22
C PRO A 52 10.41 -29.45 -15.56
N GLN A 53 10.69 -30.74 -15.45
CA GLN A 53 9.74 -31.81 -15.73
C GLN A 53 8.56 -31.76 -14.74
N VAL A 54 7.34 -31.84 -15.28
CA VAL A 54 6.13 -32.16 -14.51
C VAL A 54 5.61 -33.49 -15.03
N SER A 55 5.47 -34.44 -14.10
CA SER A 55 5.10 -35.83 -14.35
C SER A 55 3.75 -35.95 -15.05
N SER A 56 3.71 -36.79 -16.09
CA SER A 56 2.50 -37.27 -16.73
C SER A 56 1.79 -38.29 -15.83
N VAL A 57 0.55 -37.99 -15.44
CA VAL A 57 -0.37 -39.00 -14.91
C VAL A 57 -1.02 -39.69 -16.11
N LEU A 58 -0.44 -40.83 -16.51
CA LEU A 58 -1.02 -41.78 -17.46
C LEU A 58 -2.11 -42.60 -16.75
N VAL A 59 -3.36 -42.49 -17.21
CA VAL A 59 -4.42 -43.46 -16.89
C VAL A 59 -4.40 -44.55 -17.98
N PRO A 60 -4.26 -45.85 -17.64
CA PRO A 60 -4.19 -46.90 -18.65
C PRO A 60 -5.60 -47.22 -19.20
N MET A 61 -5.79 -47.06 -20.51
CA MET A 61 -6.92 -47.66 -21.24
C MET A 61 -6.63 -49.15 -21.44
N SER A 62 -7.37 -50.00 -20.73
CA SER A 62 -7.43 -51.44 -21.00
C SER A 62 -8.47 -51.71 -22.10
N PHE A 63 -8.03 -52.14 -23.27
CA PHE A 63 -8.91 -52.73 -24.29
C PHE A 63 -9.34 -54.14 -23.87
N ARG A 64 -10.65 -54.37 -23.75
CA ARG A 64 -11.24 -55.70 -23.67
C ARG A 64 -12.32 -55.84 -24.75
N ARG A 65 -12.06 -56.71 -25.72
CA ARG A 65 -13.01 -57.13 -26.76
C ARG A 65 -13.93 -58.20 -26.15
N LYS A 66 -15.24 -58.02 -26.24
CA LYS A 66 -16.23 -59.11 -26.14
C LYS A 66 -17.47 -58.78 -26.98
N ASP A 67 -17.95 -59.84 -27.59
CA ASP A 67 -18.95 -59.92 -28.66
C ASP A 67 -20.37 -59.48 -28.28
N SER A 68 -21.11 -59.14 -29.34
CA SER A 68 -22.55 -59.35 -29.56
C SER A 68 -23.54 -58.89 -28.48
N GLY A 69 -24.47 -58.02 -28.88
CA GLY A 69 -25.74 -57.83 -28.19
C GLY A 69 -26.19 -56.38 -28.26
N SER A 70 -27.18 -56.12 -29.10
CA SER A 70 -28.04 -54.93 -29.11
C SER A 70 -28.37 -54.41 -27.71
N VAL A 71 -28.25 -53.11 -27.50
CA VAL A 71 -28.77 -52.41 -26.31
C VAL A 71 -29.57 -51.21 -26.79
N GLU A 72 -30.86 -51.24 -26.45
CA GLU A 72 -31.85 -50.19 -26.61
C GLU A 72 -31.47 -48.96 -25.77
N LEU A 73 -31.79 -47.78 -26.28
CA LEU A 73 -31.74 -46.52 -25.52
C LEU A 73 -33.12 -46.27 -24.93
N GLU A 74 -33.28 -46.59 -23.64
CA GLU A 74 -34.37 -46.07 -22.81
C GLU A 74 -34.08 -44.62 -22.38
N ASP A 75 -35.19 -43.89 -22.24
CA ASP A 75 -35.41 -42.62 -21.53
C ASP A 75 -34.87 -41.32 -22.13
N GLY A 76 -35.58 -40.87 -23.18
CA GLY A 76 -35.78 -39.45 -23.46
C GLY A 76 -36.83 -38.84 -22.51
N VAL A 77 -36.57 -37.62 -22.06
CA VAL A 77 -37.50 -36.78 -21.29
C VAL A 77 -38.82 -36.63 -22.05
N SER A 78 -39.92 -37.17 -21.52
CA SER A 78 -41.25 -36.99 -22.09
C SER A 78 -41.79 -35.60 -21.76
N ASN A 79 -42.32 -34.92 -22.78
CA ASN A 79 -43.02 -33.65 -22.64
C ASN A 79 -44.52 -33.96 -22.50
N PRO A 80 -45.20 -33.60 -21.39
CA PRO A 80 -46.59 -33.97 -21.14
C PRO A 80 -47.63 -33.27 -22.04
N ALA A 81 -47.21 -32.52 -23.06
CA ALA A 81 -48.09 -31.83 -23.99
C ALA A 81 -48.37 -32.61 -25.30
N PHE A 82 -47.92 -33.85 -25.43
CA PHE A 82 -48.12 -34.65 -26.65
C PHE A 82 -48.69 -36.02 -26.30
N GLN A 83 -49.93 -36.28 -26.70
CA GLN A 83 -50.59 -37.58 -26.61
C GLN A 83 -50.45 -38.29 -27.96
N ASP A 84 -49.69 -39.39 -28.00
CA ASP A 84 -49.72 -40.30 -29.13
C ASP A 84 -51.00 -41.14 -29.04
N ALA A 85 -51.97 -40.84 -29.90
CA ALA A 85 -53.13 -41.69 -30.11
C ALA A 85 -52.72 -42.83 -31.05
N ASP A 86 -52.44 -43.99 -30.47
CA ASP A 86 -52.25 -45.24 -31.19
C ASP A 86 -53.62 -45.72 -31.69
N VAL A 87 -53.89 -45.59 -33.00
CA VAL A 87 -55.06 -46.17 -33.67
C VAL A 87 -54.56 -47.16 -34.72
N THR A 88 -54.55 -48.42 -34.31
CA THR A 88 -54.61 -49.57 -35.20
C THR A 88 -55.98 -49.61 -35.87
N ASP A 89 -56.07 -49.18 -37.13
CA ASP A 89 -56.86 -49.89 -38.14
C ASP A 89 -56.52 -49.35 -39.54
N SER A 90 -56.26 -50.24 -40.49
CA SER A 90 -56.03 -49.86 -41.89
C SER A 90 -57.31 -50.01 -42.69
N PRO A 91 -57.75 -48.98 -43.44
CA PRO A 91 -58.55 -49.18 -44.64
C PRO A 91 -57.75 -48.84 -45.91
N PRO A 92 -57.99 -49.57 -47.03
CA PRO A 92 -57.33 -49.32 -48.30
C PRO A 92 -57.96 -48.09 -48.99
N ASP A 93 -57.17 -47.41 -49.81
CA ASP A 93 -57.54 -46.25 -50.63
C ASP A 93 -57.64 -44.89 -49.91
N ALA A 94 -56.46 -44.30 -49.65
CA ALA A 94 -56.31 -42.86 -49.52
C ALA A 94 -55.27 -42.35 -50.55
N PRO A 95 -55.52 -41.25 -51.26
CA PRO A 95 -54.60 -40.73 -52.26
C PRO A 95 -53.30 -40.27 -51.58
N LYS A 96 -52.16 -40.70 -52.11
CA LYS A 96 -50.83 -40.24 -51.67
C LYS A 96 -50.81 -38.71 -51.69
N GLU A 97 -50.72 -38.09 -50.50
CA GLU A 97 -50.41 -36.66 -50.38
C GLU A 97 -49.07 -36.36 -51.07
N PRO A 98 -48.92 -35.18 -51.71
CA PRO A 98 -47.73 -34.88 -52.46
C PRO A 98 -46.63 -34.42 -51.50
N ASP A 99 -45.81 -35.36 -51.03
CA ASP A 99 -44.51 -35.09 -50.37
C ASP A 99 -43.54 -34.25 -51.25
N SER A 100 -43.96 -33.84 -52.46
CA SER A 100 -43.13 -33.19 -53.47
C SER A 100 -43.28 -31.66 -53.58
N VAL A 101 -44.17 -31.00 -52.83
CA VAL A 101 -44.40 -29.55 -53.01
C VAL A 101 -43.26 -28.70 -52.43
N TYR A 102 -42.66 -29.13 -51.33
CA TYR A 102 -41.57 -28.38 -50.69
C TYR A 102 -40.18 -28.66 -51.31
N THR A 103 -40.03 -29.71 -52.10
CA THR A 103 -38.74 -30.13 -52.67
C THR A 103 -38.29 -29.27 -53.85
N GLN A 104 -39.14 -28.38 -54.38
CA GLN A 104 -38.85 -27.50 -55.52
C GLN A 104 -38.81 -25.99 -55.20
N VAL A 105 -38.86 -25.59 -53.93
CA VAL A 105 -38.87 -24.16 -53.54
C VAL A 105 -37.44 -23.61 -53.53
N LYS A 106 -37.08 -22.82 -54.55
CA LYS A 106 -35.78 -22.13 -54.60
C LYS A 106 -35.60 -21.20 -53.39
N PRO A 107 -34.37 -21.03 -52.88
CA PRO A 107 -34.12 -20.13 -51.76
C PRO A 107 -34.46 -18.69 -52.13
N TYR A 108 -35.22 -18.01 -51.27
CA TYR A 108 -35.58 -16.59 -51.37
C TYR A 108 -35.23 -15.86 -50.06
N ALA A 109 -35.30 -14.53 -50.04
CA ALA A 109 -35.00 -13.76 -48.83
C ALA A 109 -36.12 -13.91 -47.78
N GLY A 110 -35.76 -14.15 -46.51
CA GLY A 110 -36.74 -14.27 -45.42
C GLY A 110 -37.50 -15.61 -45.38
N MET A 111 -36.85 -16.72 -45.77
CA MET A 111 -37.47 -18.06 -45.75
C MET A 111 -38.00 -18.46 -44.36
N PRO A 112 -39.17 -19.13 -44.29
CA PRO A 112 -39.68 -19.74 -43.06
C PRO A 112 -38.85 -20.98 -42.68
N LYS A 113 -38.97 -21.40 -41.41
CA LYS A 113 -38.12 -22.43 -40.78
C LYS A 113 -38.08 -23.74 -41.57
N GLU A 114 -39.24 -24.17 -42.08
CA GLU A 114 -39.43 -25.44 -42.78
C GLU A 114 -38.62 -25.49 -44.08
N VAL A 115 -38.60 -24.39 -44.82
CA VAL A 115 -37.82 -24.25 -46.07
C VAL A 115 -36.32 -24.10 -45.77
N LEU A 116 -35.96 -23.42 -44.68
CA LEU A 116 -34.56 -23.20 -44.28
C LEU A 116 -33.83 -24.50 -43.87
N LEU A 117 -34.53 -25.43 -43.22
CA LEU A 117 -33.94 -26.70 -42.76
C LEU A 117 -33.50 -27.62 -43.92
N LEU A 118 -34.21 -27.56 -45.05
CA LEU A 118 -33.88 -28.34 -46.26
C LEU A 118 -32.54 -27.92 -46.88
N TYR A 119 -32.19 -26.64 -46.80
CA TYR A 119 -30.96 -26.11 -47.39
C TYR A 119 -29.81 -25.98 -46.39
N SER A 120 -30.09 -25.64 -45.13
CA SER A 120 -29.07 -25.39 -44.10
C SER A 120 -28.34 -26.65 -43.60
N SER A 121 -28.89 -27.83 -43.86
CA SER A 121 -28.29 -29.12 -43.54
C SER A 121 -27.26 -29.58 -44.59
N GLN A 122 -27.23 -28.97 -45.77
CA GLN A 122 -26.28 -29.29 -46.83
C GLN A 122 -24.84 -29.05 -46.37
N ALA A 123 -23.93 -29.94 -46.76
CA ALA A 123 -22.53 -29.93 -46.33
C ALA A 123 -21.84 -28.58 -46.54
N ARG A 124 -22.15 -27.89 -47.64
CA ARG A 124 -21.62 -26.55 -47.98
C ARG A 124 -21.95 -25.45 -46.95
N TYR A 125 -23.01 -25.60 -46.16
CA TYR A 125 -23.40 -24.65 -45.12
C TYR A 125 -23.16 -25.18 -43.71
N ARG A 126 -23.29 -26.50 -43.51
CA ARG A 126 -23.06 -27.14 -42.21
C ARG A 126 -21.59 -27.08 -41.80
N VAL A 127 -20.66 -27.42 -42.69
CA VAL A 127 -19.22 -27.49 -42.36
C VAL A 127 -18.66 -26.10 -42.00
N PRO A 128 -18.88 -25.02 -42.78
CA PRO A 128 -18.39 -23.70 -42.39
C PRO A 128 -19.00 -23.18 -41.08
N ARG A 129 -20.29 -23.46 -40.83
CA ARG A 129 -20.96 -23.06 -39.58
C ARG A 129 -20.36 -23.72 -38.35
N GLU A 130 -20.12 -25.03 -38.39
CA GLU A 130 -19.47 -25.75 -37.29
C GLU A 130 -18.03 -25.30 -37.09
N ILE A 131 -17.27 -25.08 -38.18
CA ILE A 131 -15.90 -24.54 -38.11
C ILE A 131 -15.90 -23.17 -37.44
N LEU A 132 -16.78 -22.25 -37.86
CA LEU A 132 -16.90 -20.91 -37.26
C LEU A 132 -17.25 -20.98 -35.77
N PHE A 133 -18.16 -21.88 -35.37
CA PHE A 133 -18.55 -22.07 -33.98
C PHE A 133 -17.36 -22.54 -33.13
N TRP A 134 -16.71 -23.63 -33.52
CA TRP A 134 -15.58 -24.19 -32.77
C TRP A 134 -14.33 -23.31 -32.81
N LEU A 135 -14.10 -22.59 -33.91
CA LEU A 135 -13.04 -21.58 -34.00
C LEU A 135 -13.29 -20.43 -33.02
N THR A 136 -14.54 -19.99 -32.88
CA THR A 136 -14.90 -18.96 -31.89
C THR A 136 -14.62 -19.46 -30.47
N VAL A 137 -15.10 -20.66 -30.10
CA VAL A 137 -14.84 -21.27 -28.78
C VAL A 137 -13.34 -21.41 -28.51
N SER A 138 -12.58 -21.90 -29.49
CA SER A 138 -11.13 -22.09 -29.36
C SER A 138 -10.39 -20.76 -29.22
N CYS A 139 -10.76 -19.73 -30.01
CA CYS A 139 -10.22 -18.38 -29.87
C CYS A 139 -10.50 -17.79 -28.49
N THR A 140 -11.71 -17.98 -27.94
CA THR A 140 -12.04 -17.49 -26.59
C THR A 140 -11.16 -18.16 -25.54
N LEU A 141 -10.99 -19.49 -25.60
CA LEU A 141 -10.12 -20.22 -24.68
C LEU A 141 -8.65 -19.79 -24.81
N ALA A 142 -8.18 -19.57 -26.04
CA ALA A 142 -6.84 -19.06 -26.29
C ALA A 142 -6.64 -17.65 -25.71
N LEU A 143 -7.61 -16.74 -25.88
CA LEU A 143 -7.55 -15.40 -25.30
C LEU A 143 -7.50 -15.45 -23.77
N VAL A 144 -8.34 -16.28 -23.14
CA VAL A 144 -8.32 -16.47 -21.68
C VAL A 144 -6.98 -17.03 -21.23
N ALA A 145 -6.45 -18.05 -21.90
CA ALA A 145 -5.16 -18.64 -21.58
C ALA A 145 -4.02 -17.61 -21.72
N VAL A 146 -4.04 -16.77 -22.76
CA VAL A 146 -3.08 -15.68 -22.95
C VAL A 146 -3.19 -14.65 -21.83
N THR A 147 -4.39 -14.22 -21.46
CA THR A 147 -4.60 -13.27 -20.35
C THR A 147 -4.08 -13.83 -19.02
N VAL A 148 -4.42 -15.09 -18.70
CA VAL A 148 -3.94 -15.75 -17.48
C VAL A 148 -2.42 -15.86 -17.49
N THR A 149 -1.83 -16.20 -18.64
CA THR A 149 -0.37 -16.28 -18.79
C THR A 149 0.29 -14.92 -18.57
N ILE A 150 -0.26 -13.84 -19.13
CA ILE A 150 0.26 -12.48 -18.92
C ILE A 150 0.20 -12.10 -17.43
N ILE A 151 -0.92 -12.36 -16.75
CA ILE A 151 -1.07 -12.04 -15.32
C ILE A 151 -0.08 -12.87 -14.47
N ALA A 152 0.06 -14.16 -14.75
CA ALA A 152 0.93 -15.06 -14.00
C ALA A 152 2.43 -14.77 -14.21
N LEU A 153 2.81 -14.27 -15.38
CA LEU A 153 4.21 -13.97 -15.72
C LEU A 153 4.59 -12.51 -15.49
N SER A 154 3.62 -11.61 -15.26
CA SER A 154 3.90 -10.20 -15.00
C SER A 154 4.60 -10.05 -13.65
N PRO A 155 5.73 -9.33 -13.58
CA PRO A 155 6.37 -9.03 -12.32
C PRO A 155 5.48 -8.13 -11.45
N PRO A 156 5.61 -8.18 -10.11
CA PRO A 156 4.91 -7.25 -9.24
C PRO A 156 5.32 -5.82 -9.58
N CYS A 157 4.36 -4.90 -9.53
CA CYS A 157 4.67 -3.48 -9.68
C CYS A 157 5.53 -2.98 -8.51
N LEU A 158 6.34 -1.96 -8.79
CA LEU A 158 7.18 -1.32 -7.77
C LEU A 158 6.30 -0.61 -6.73
N GLY A 159 6.68 -0.72 -5.46
CA GLY A 159 6.06 0.02 -4.37
C GLY A 159 6.36 1.52 -4.47
N TRP A 160 5.55 2.35 -3.80
CA TRP A 160 5.70 3.81 -3.84
C TRP A 160 7.09 4.30 -3.37
N TRP A 161 7.72 3.58 -2.45
CA TRP A 161 9.05 3.88 -1.92
C TRP A 161 10.19 3.50 -2.87
N GLN A 162 9.92 2.69 -3.90
CA GLN A 162 10.90 2.29 -4.92
C GLN A 162 10.89 3.21 -6.15
N ILE A 163 9.78 3.92 -6.39
CA ILE A 163 9.56 4.69 -7.62
C ILE A 163 9.97 6.15 -7.52
N SER A 164 10.07 6.72 -6.32
CA SER A 164 10.27 8.15 -6.14
C SER A 164 11.43 8.46 -5.19
N PRO A 165 12.26 9.47 -5.50
CA PRO A 165 13.26 9.97 -4.56
C PRO A 165 12.59 10.49 -3.27
N VAL A 166 13.32 10.37 -2.17
CA VAL A 166 12.92 10.92 -0.87
C VAL A 166 13.55 12.30 -0.70
N TYR A 167 12.72 13.28 -0.34
CA TYR A 167 13.17 14.63 0.00
C TYR A 167 13.10 14.82 1.52
N GLN A 168 14.24 15.02 2.16
CA GLN A 168 14.30 15.28 3.59
C GLN A 168 14.09 16.76 3.89
N VAL A 169 13.10 17.07 4.73
CA VAL A 169 12.76 18.40 5.22
C VAL A 169 13.21 18.49 6.68
N TYR A 170 13.98 19.52 6.98
CA TYR A 170 14.23 19.96 8.34
C TYR A 170 13.26 21.10 8.67
N PRO A 171 12.21 20.86 9.48
CA PRO A 171 11.04 21.74 9.56
C PRO A 171 11.42 23.15 10.00
N ARG A 172 12.28 23.25 11.02
CA ARG A 172 12.78 24.50 11.60
C ARG A 172 13.42 25.48 10.62
N SER A 173 13.88 25.02 9.45
CA SER A 173 14.62 25.86 8.49
C SER A 173 14.01 25.83 7.09
N PHE A 174 12.84 25.24 6.91
CA PHE A 174 12.24 25.12 5.59
C PHE A 174 11.45 26.36 5.18
N LYS A 175 10.39 26.69 5.92
CA LYS A 175 9.55 27.87 5.66
C LYS A 175 8.82 28.28 6.93
N ASP A 176 9.04 29.52 7.37
CA ASP A 176 8.32 30.22 8.43
C ASP A 176 7.03 30.81 7.86
N SER A 177 5.87 30.56 8.48
CA SER A 177 4.56 31.06 8.07
C SER A 177 3.99 32.19 8.94
N ASP A 178 4.48 32.37 10.17
CA ASP A 178 3.93 33.33 11.14
C ASP A 178 4.87 34.50 11.50
N GLY A 179 6.12 34.46 11.01
CA GLY A 179 7.11 35.51 11.13
C GLY A 179 7.92 35.46 12.43
N ASP A 180 7.90 34.35 13.17
CA ASP A 180 8.68 34.19 14.40
C ASP A 180 10.18 33.85 14.15
N GLY A 181 10.56 33.62 12.89
CA GLY A 181 11.91 33.29 12.45
C GLY A 181 12.22 31.79 12.42
N VAL A 182 11.24 30.93 12.65
CA VAL A 182 11.35 29.47 12.67
C VAL A 182 10.39 28.83 11.67
N GLY A 183 10.88 27.84 10.93
CA GLY A 183 10.02 27.10 10.02
C GLY A 183 9.04 26.18 10.74
N ASP A 184 7.82 26.11 10.22
CA ASP A 184 6.67 25.44 10.86
C ASP A 184 5.91 24.52 9.87
N LEU A 185 4.94 23.74 10.37
CA LEU A 185 4.19 22.79 9.55
C LEU A 185 3.28 23.47 8.50
N LYS A 186 2.77 24.67 8.80
CA LYS A 186 1.97 25.46 7.84
C LYS A 186 2.83 25.95 6.69
N GLY A 187 4.06 26.35 6.95
CA GLY A 187 5.04 26.73 5.95
C GLY A 187 5.41 25.58 5.01
N ILE A 188 5.48 24.34 5.53
CA ILE A 188 5.62 23.14 4.69
C ILE A 188 4.38 22.98 3.80
N LYS A 189 3.17 23.11 4.37
CA LYS A 189 1.89 23.03 3.64
C LYS A 189 1.79 24.07 2.52
N GLU A 190 2.23 25.31 2.75
CA GLU A 190 2.28 26.37 1.74
C GLU A 190 3.20 26.07 0.55
N LYS A 191 4.11 25.09 0.70
CA LYS A 191 5.14 24.76 -0.28
C LYS A 191 4.96 23.37 -0.88
N LEU A 192 3.79 22.75 -0.79
CA LEU A 192 3.57 21.43 -1.41
C LEU A 192 3.85 21.43 -2.93
N ASP A 193 3.54 22.52 -3.63
CA ASP A 193 3.85 22.70 -5.06
C ASP A 193 5.35 22.61 -5.37
N HIS A 194 6.21 22.96 -4.41
CA HIS A 194 7.66 22.82 -4.57
C HIS A 194 8.07 21.37 -4.83
N PHE A 195 7.47 20.42 -4.11
CA PHE A 195 7.78 19.00 -4.25
C PHE A 195 7.30 18.45 -5.60
N HIS A 196 6.15 18.93 -6.09
CA HIS A 196 5.66 18.58 -7.43
C HIS A 196 6.60 19.06 -8.53
N ASN A 197 7.07 20.30 -8.45
CA ASN A 197 8.00 20.88 -9.42
C ASN A 197 9.35 20.14 -9.46
N LEU A 198 9.72 19.46 -8.36
CA LEU A 198 10.92 18.62 -8.26
C LEU A 198 10.66 17.13 -8.53
N ASN A 199 9.44 16.77 -8.93
CA ASN A 199 9.03 15.37 -9.13
C ASN A 199 9.22 14.46 -7.90
N ILE A 200 9.12 15.04 -6.70
CA ILE A 200 9.17 14.32 -5.43
C ILE A 200 7.78 13.78 -5.09
N LYS A 201 7.70 12.53 -4.66
CA LYS A 201 6.49 11.95 -4.04
C LYS A 201 6.67 11.56 -2.58
N SER A 202 7.89 11.38 -2.11
CA SER A 202 8.17 10.94 -0.75
C SER A 202 8.89 12.04 0.01
N ILE A 203 8.31 12.50 1.10
CA ILE A 203 8.85 13.58 1.93
C ILE A 203 9.15 12.99 3.31
N TRP A 204 10.39 13.13 3.75
CA TRP A 204 10.82 12.75 5.09
C TRP A 204 10.94 14.01 5.94
N ILE A 205 10.12 14.16 6.98
CA ILE A 205 10.22 15.30 7.89
C ILE A 205 11.01 14.86 9.13
N SER A 206 12.04 15.63 9.45
CA SER A 206 12.82 15.49 10.68
C SER A 206 11.91 15.71 11.92
N PRO A 207 12.34 15.37 13.15
CA PRO A 207 11.45 15.37 14.31
C PRO A 207 10.75 16.72 14.55
N PHE A 208 9.44 16.67 14.77
CA PHE A 208 8.60 17.80 15.16
C PHE A 208 7.78 17.49 16.43
N TYR A 209 8.15 16.44 17.15
CA TYR A 209 7.57 16.10 18.44
C TYR A 209 7.88 17.18 19.48
N ARG A 210 7.03 17.27 20.50
CA ARG A 210 7.28 18.14 21.66
C ARG A 210 8.66 17.85 22.27
N SER A 211 9.51 18.87 22.35
CA SER A 211 10.91 18.74 22.72
C SER A 211 11.46 19.99 23.41
N PRO A 212 12.35 19.87 24.41
CA PRO A 212 13.08 21.01 24.96
C PRO A 212 14.13 21.62 24.02
N MET A 213 14.30 21.06 22.82
CA MET A 213 15.18 21.53 21.75
C MET A 213 16.68 21.52 22.12
N LYS A 214 17.12 20.63 23.02
CA LYS A 214 18.54 20.45 23.34
C LYS A 214 19.30 19.77 22.21
N ASP A 215 18.61 18.91 21.47
CA ASP A 215 19.06 18.28 20.25
C ASP A 215 18.04 18.51 19.12
N PHE A 216 17.47 19.72 19.10
CA PHE A 216 16.57 20.21 18.04
C PHE A 216 15.47 19.23 17.60
N GLY A 217 14.79 18.60 18.56
CA GLY A 217 13.66 17.71 18.31
C GLY A 217 13.95 16.22 18.54
N TYR A 218 15.22 15.82 18.68
CA TYR A 218 15.58 14.43 18.99
C TYR A 218 15.52 14.13 20.50
N ASP A 219 15.55 15.14 21.37
CA ASP A 219 15.26 15.04 22.80
C ASP A 219 13.75 15.15 23.07
N VAL A 220 13.02 14.06 22.88
CA VAL A 220 11.53 14.07 22.89
C VAL A 220 10.96 14.09 24.31
N GLU A 221 10.11 15.08 24.62
CA GLU A 221 9.35 15.22 25.86
C GLU A 221 7.98 14.54 25.80
N ASP A 222 7.34 14.52 24.62
CA ASP A 222 6.12 13.75 24.36
C ASP A 222 6.10 13.23 22.92
N PHE A 223 6.08 11.91 22.75
CA PHE A 223 6.06 11.24 21.45
C PHE A 223 4.71 11.32 20.72
N ARG A 224 3.66 11.80 21.38
CA ARG A 224 2.29 11.84 20.84
C ARG A 224 1.78 13.25 20.57
N ASP A 225 2.62 14.26 20.80
CA ASP A 225 2.27 15.67 20.64
C ASP A 225 3.25 16.38 19.70
N VAL A 226 2.79 17.46 19.07
CA VAL A 226 3.60 18.33 18.21
C VAL A 226 4.23 19.42 19.06
N ASP A 227 5.48 19.80 18.77
CA ASP A 227 6.08 20.94 19.45
C ASP A 227 5.36 22.24 19.09
N PRO A 228 4.99 23.09 20.06
CA PRO A 228 4.34 24.37 19.79
C PRO A 228 5.14 25.30 18.86
N LEU A 229 6.45 25.11 18.75
CA LEU A 229 7.31 25.82 17.80
C LEU A 229 6.97 25.50 16.33
N PHE A 230 6.40 24.33 16.06
CA PHE A 230 6.07 23.88 14.70
C PHE A 230 4.58 23.96 14.38
N GLY A 231 3.72 24.17 15.38
CA GLY A 231 2.27 24.29 15.25
C GLY A 231 1.53 23.39 16.22
N THR A 232 0.31 22.99 15.84
CA THR A 232 -0.54 22.08 16.64
C THR A 232 -0.68 20.71 16.00
N MET A 233 -1.33 19.78 16.71
CA MET A 233 -1.73 18.51 16.13
C MET A 233 -2.73 18.69 14.98
N GLU A 234 -3.62 19.69 15.04
CA GLU A 234 -4.51 19.99 13.91
C GLU A 234 -3.72 20.42 12.67
N ASP A 235 -2.70 21.26 12.85
CA ASP A 235 -1.83 21.70 11.75
C ASP A 235 -1.11 20.52 11.08
N PHE A 236 -0.71 19.52 11.86
CA PHE A 236 -0.14 18.27 11.35
C PHE A 236 -1.18 17.45 10.56
N GLU A 237 -2.38 17.27 11.10
CA GLU A 237 -3.46 16.54 10.43
C GLU A 237 -3.87 17.22 9.11
N GLU A 238 -3.92 18.55 9.08
CA GLU A 238 -4.16 19.33 7.86
C GLU A 238 -3.05 19.16 6.82
N LEU A 239 -1.77 19.25 7.25
CA LEU A 239 -0.62 19.03 6.37
C LEU A 239 -0.68 17.63 5.75
N LEU A 240 -0.91 16.61 6.56
CA LEU A 240 -0.99 15.22 6.10
C LEU A 240 -2.13 15.01 5.10
N ALA A 241 -3.32 15.56 5.39
CA ALA A 241 -4.46 15.47 4.50
C ALA A 241 -4.17 16.12 3.14
N GLU A 242 -3.57 17.32 3.13
CA GLU A 242 -3.24 18.01 1.89
C GLU A 242 -2.10 17.29 1.13
N MET A 243 -1.10 16.75 1.83
CA MET A 243 -0.07 15.91 1.21
C MET A 243 -0.68 14.70 0.49
N HIS A 244 -1.58 13.96 1.16
CA HIS A 244 -2.23 12.79 0.58
C HIS A 244 -3.15 13.13 -0.59
N LYS A 245 -3.89 14.24 -0.51
CA LYS A 245 -4.70 14.76 -1.61
C LYS A 245 -3.87 15.07 -2.85
N ASN A 246 -2.63 15.49 -2.65
CA ASN A 246 -1.65 15.75 -3.71
C ASN A 246 -0.85 14.49 -4.12
N GLY A 247 -1.14 13.31 -3.58
CA GLY A 247 -0.46 12.06 -3.93
C GLY A 247 0.98 11.97 -3.39
N LEU A 248 1.32 12.80 -2.40
CA LEU A 248 2.57 12.74 -1.66
C LEU A 248 2.49 11.70 -0.53
N LYS A 249 3.64 11.25 -0.06
CA LYS A 249 3.83 10.30 1.03
C LYS A 249 4.71 10.92 2.10
N LEU A 250 4.31 10.78 3.35
CA LEU A 250 5.06 11.29 4.50
C LEU A 250 5.83 10.17 5.19
N ILE A 251 7.11 10.42 5.43
CA ILE A 251 7.95 9.64 6.33
C ILE A 251 8.27 10.51 7.55
N MET A 252 8.05 9.97 8.75
CA MET A 252 8.41 10.64 10.01
C MET A 252 9.63 9.99 10.63
N ASP A 253 10.49 10.79 11.24
CA ASP A 253 11.53 10.26 12.10
C ASP A 253 10.95 9.64 13.37
N PHE A 254 11.61 8.59 13.85
CA PHE A 254 11.26 7.90 15.08
C PHE A 254 12.50 7.63 15.93
N ILE A 255 12.41 7.96 17.22
CA ILE A 255 13.54 7.95 18.16
C ILE A 255 13.28 6.92 19.28
N PRO A 256 13.65 5.64 19.09
CA PRO A 256 13.35 4.59 20.06
C PRO A 256 14.39 4.46 21.19
N ASN A 257 15.56 5.09 21.07
CA ASN A 257 16.69 4.84 21.96
C ASN A 257 16.55 5.57 23.30
N HIS A 258 16.14 6.84 23.27
CA HIS A 258 16.13 7.73 24.44
C HIS A 258 14.89 8.63 24.40
N SER A 259 14.58 9.24 25.54
CA SER A 259 13.64 10.36 25.63
C SER A 259 14.38 11.58 26.20
N SER A 260 13.72 12.72 26.31
CA SER A 260 14.18 13.84 27.12
C SER A 260 14.20 13.50 28.62
N ASP A 261 15.10 14.12 29.37
CA ASP A 261 15.10 14.16 30.84
C ASP A 261 13.89 14.90 31.43
N ARG A 262 13.14 15.65 30.62
CA ARG A 262 11.85 16.25 31.00
C ARG A 262 10.66 15.32 30.75
N HIS A 263 10.86 14.22 30.04
CA HIS A 263 9.80 13.26 29.75
C HIS A 263 9.21 12.70 31.05
N ARG A 264 7.88 12.53 31.08
CA ARG A 264 7.14 12.01 32.26
C ARG A 264 7.75 10.71 32.78
N TRP A 265 8.10 9.80 31.87
CA TRP A 265 8.74 8.53 32.22
C TRP A 265 10.03 8.71 33.02
N PHE A 266 10.92 9.63 32.63
CA PHE A 266 12.18 9.84 33.35
C PHE A 266 11.95 10.45 34.74
N ASN A 267 11.03 11.41 34.83
CA ASN A 267 10.65 12.04 36.10
C ASN A 267 10.01 11.06 37.09
N LEU A 268 9.21 10.10 36.60
CA LEU A 268 8.66 9.03 37.44
C LEU A 268 9.71 7.95 37.75
N SER A 269 10.59 7.64 36.80
CA SER A 269 11.69 6.71 37.02
C SER A 269 12.64 7.21 38.10
N ARG A 270 13.08 8.48 38.07
CA ARG A 270 14.05 9.00 39.05
C ARG A 270 13.55 8.95 40.51
N ILE A 271 12.24 9.01 40.73
CA ILE A 271 11.63 8.88 42.08
C ILE A 271 11.22 7.43 42.43
N ARG A 272 11.58 6.46 41.58
CA ARG A 272 11.23 5.02 41.74
C ARG A 272 9.73 4.76 41.77
N ASP A 273 8.97 5.42 40.88
CA ASP A 273 7.59 5.01 40.64
C ASP A 273 7.57 3.52 40.20
N PRO A 274 6.75 2.64 40.83
CA PRO A 274 6.79 1.20 40.58
C PRO A 274 6.58 0.79 39.11
N VAL A 275 5.91 1.62 38.31
CA VAL A 275 5.67 1.34 36.89
C VAL A 275 6.88 1.74 36.06
N TYR A 276 7.53 2.85 36.40
CA TYR A 276 8.57 3.48 35.59
C TYR A 276 10.00 3.27 36.13
N GLU A 277 10.18 2.61 37.27
CA GLU A 277 11.48 2.45 37.95
C GLU A 277 12.55 1.90 37.00
N ASP A 278 12.19 0.92 36.16
CA ASP A 278 13.09 0.23 35.23
C ASP A 278 12.92 0.68 33.76
N TYR A 279 12.33 1.85 33.50
CA TYR A 279 12.20 2.39 32.14
C TYR A 279 13.51 2.89 31.55
N TYR A 280 14.49 3.23 32.40
CA TYR A 280 15.81 3.71 32.00
C TYR A 280 16.89 2.83 32.60
N VAL A 281 18.11 2.94 32.06
CA VAL A 281 19.25 2.17 32.55
C VAL A 281 19.91 2.91 33.71
N TRP A 282 19.69 2.41 34.92
CA TRP A 282 20.27 2.92 36.16
C TRP A 282 21.39 2.00 36.66
N ALA A 283 22.41 2.60 37.27
CA ALA A 283 23.52 1.88 37.89
C ALA A 283 24.04 2.62 39.12
N ASP A 284 24.47 1.87 40.13
CA ASP A 284 25.08 2.42 41.33
C ASP A 284 26.40 3.12 40.98
N CYS A 285 26.52 4.37 41.40
CA CYS A 285 27.69 5.19 41.17
C CYS A 285 27.75 6.31 42.20
N ASN A 286 28.82 7.10 42.16
CA ASN A 286 28.86 8.40 42.84
C ASN A 286 29.35 9.48 41.87
N ALA A 287 29.40 10.74 42.33
CA ALA A 287 29.82 11.87 41.49
C ALA A 287 31.21 11.67 40.84
N THR A 288 32.12 10.95 41.52
CA THR A 288 33.50 10.72 41.09
C THR A 288 33.76 9.40 40.38
N LYS A 289 32.98 8.36 40.66
CA LYS A 289 33.19 6.98 40.20
C LYS A 289 31.98 6.54 39.40
N LYS A 290 32.17 6.45 38.08
CA LYS A 290 31.17 5.95 37.13
C LYS A 290 31.18 4.42 37.06
N PRO A 291 30.09 3.77 36.61
CA PRO A 291 29.99 2.31 36.56
C PRO A 291 31.05 1.65 35.66
N ASN A 292 31.41 2.32 34.56
CA ASN A 292 32.44 1.88 33.62
C ASN A 292 33.04 3.10 32.90
N ASN A 293 33.94 2.84 31.94
CA ASN A 293 34.64 3.85 31.14
C ASN A 293 33.94 4.19 29.81
N TRP A 294 32.64 3.93 29.68
CA TRP A 294 31.90 4.28 28.46
C TRP A 294 31.81 5.80 28.27
N VAL A 295 31.85 6.20 27.00
CA VAL A 295 31.96 7.59 26.55
C VAL A 295 30.75 7.91 25.68
N SER A 296 30.14 9.07 25.91
CA SER A 296 29.05 9.59 25.07
C SER A 296 29.57 9.94 23.68
N ILE A 297 28.70 9.86 22.67
CA ILE A 297 28.99 10.27 21.29
C ILE A 297 29.44 11.73 21.22
N PHE A 298 28.91 12.59 22.10
CA PHE A 298 29.28 14.01 22.17
C PHE A 298 30.46 14.29 23.13
N GLY A 299 31.11 13.24 23.63
CA GLY A 299 32.25 13.31 24.55
C GLY A 299 31.85 13.29 26.03
N ASN A 300 32.84 13.12 26.90
CA ASN A 300 32.69 12.85 28.34
C ASN A 300 32.06 11.47 28.63
N SER A 301 31.85 11.16 29.91
CA SER A 301 31.24 9.90 30.33
C SER A 301 29.80 9.80 29.83
N SER A 302 29.37 8.59 29.47
CA SER A 302 27.97 8.27 29.15
C SER A 302 27.08 8.08 30.40
N TRP A 303 27.57 8.44 31.59
CA TRP A 303 26.88 8.24 32.86
C TRP A 303 26.76 9.54 33.63
N THR A 304 25.53 9.97 33.90
CA THR A 304 25.23 11.18 34.69
C THR A 304 24.61 10.78 36.02
N TYR A 305 25.10 11.36 37.12
CA TYR A 305 24.58 11.12 38.47
C TYR A 305 23.30 11.94 38.67
N ASP A 306 22.23 11.31 39.12
CA ASP A 306 20.98 11.97 39.51
C ASP A 306 20.88 12.01 41.04
N GLU A 307 20.78 13.20 41.60
CA GLU A 307 20.77 13.43 43.05
C GLU A 307 19.48 12.91 43.72
N VAL A 308 18.37 12.87 42.99
CA VAL A 308 17.08 12.41 43.51
C VAL A 308 17.09 10.90 43.67
N ARG A 309 17.59 10.18 42.66
CA ARG A 309 17.65 8.71 42.68
C ARG A 309 18.87 8.17 43.44
N GLY A 310 19.93 8.96 43.57
CA GLY A 310 21.20 8.55 44.15
C GLY A 310 21.96 7.53 43.29
N GLN A 311 21.73 7.52 41.98
CA GLN A 311 22.32 6.59 41.01
C GLN A 311 22.75 7.31 39.74
N CYS A 312 23.55 6.67 38.89
CA CYS A 312 23.82 7.16 37.54
C CYS A 312 22.81 6.57 36.56
N TYR A 313 22.34 7.39 35.63
CA TYR A 313 21.63 6.91 34.45
C TYR A 313 22.56 6.93 33.22
N LEU A 314 22.30 6.03 32.29
CA LEU A 314 22.98 5.95 30.99
C LEU A 314 22.42 6.99 30.02
N HIS A 315 23.30 7.62 29.26
CA HIS A 315 22.96 8.40 28.06
C HIS A 315 24.05 8.20 27.01
N GLN A 316 23.69 7.72 25.81
CA GLN A 316 24.66 7.59 24.72
C GLN A 316 24.96 8.93 24.03
N PHE A 317 24.04 9.87 24.12
CA PHE A 317 24.11 11.20 23.52
C PHE A 317 24.28 12.26 24.63
N LEU A 318 23.44 13.30 24.65
CA LEU A 318 23.47 14.34 25.67
C LEU A 318 22.99 13.80 27.03
N LYS A 319 23.39 14.46 28.12
CA LYS A 319 22.88 14.12 29.46
C LYS A 319 21.36 14.34 29.57
N GLU A 320 20.81 15.23 28.75
CA GLU A 320 19.38 15.49 28.62
C GLU A 320 18.64 14.41 27.82
N GLN A 321 19.34 13.39 27.30
CA GLN A 321 18.80 12.26 26.51
C GLN A 321 19.06 10.92 27.22
N PRO A 322 18.40 10.64 28.38
CA PRO A 322 18.53 9.37 29.08
C PRO A 322 18.05 8.19 28.21
N ASP A 323 18.87 7.13 28.16
CA ASP A 323 18.61 5.93 27.35
C ASP A 323 17.52 5.06 27.97
N LEU A 324 16.55 4.66 27.14
CA LEU A 324 15.49 3.74 27.49
C LEU A 324 16.04 2.31 27.65
N ASN A 325 15.53 1.61 28.65
CA ASN A 325 15.90 0.22 28.91
C ASN A 325 15.13 -0.74 27.99
N MET A 326 15.62 -0.96 26.77
CA MET A 326 15.00 -1.86 25.79
C MET A 326 14.98 -3.34 26.20
N ARG A 327 15.62 -3.72 27.31
CA ARG A 327 15.50 -5.06 27.90
C ARG A 327 14.16 -5.23 28.62
N ASN A 328 13.59 -4.15 29.13
CA ASN A 328 12.29 -4.13 29.81
C ASN A 328 11.16 -4.34 28.78
N PRO A 329 10.32 -5.39 28.92
CA PRO A 329 9.21 -5.63 27.99
C PRO A 329 8.16 -4.52 27.99
N ALA A 330 7.97 -3.79 29.10
CA ALA A 330 7.04 -2.66 29.16
C ALA A 330 7.49 -1.50 28.26
N VAL A 331 8.79 -1.19 28.27
CA VAL A 331 9.38 -0.18 27.38
C VAL A 331 9.19 -0.56 25.92
N ARG A 332 9.50 -1.81 25.54
CA ARG A 332 9.29 -2.28 24.16
C ARG A 332 7.84 -2.15 23.73
N LYS A 333 6.89 -2.44 24.63
CA LYS A 333 5.46 -2.30 24.36
C LYS A 333 5.07 -0.83 24.13
N GLU A 334 5.52 0.10 24.98
CA GLU A 334 5.24 1.53 24.81
C GLU A 334 5.79 2.08 23.49
N ILE A 335 7.01 1.69 23.11
CA ILE A 335 7.61 2.06 21.82
C ILE A 335 6.78 1.54 20.64
N ILE A 336 6.31 0.29 20.69
CA ILE A 336 5.40 -0.27 19.66
C ILE A 336 4.07 0.48 19.64
N ASP A 337 3.51 0.82 20.80
CA ASP A 337 2.25 1.55 20.90
C ASP A 337 2.37 2.97 20.31
N ILE A 338 3.54 3.62 20.43
CA ILE A 338 3.83 4.89 19.76
C ILE A 338 3.90 4.71 18.24
N ILE A 339 4.57 3.66 17.75
CA ILE A 339 4.61 3.35 16.30
C ILE A 339 3.19 3.15 15.77
N HIS A 340 2.34 2.42 16.48
CA HIS A 340 0.93 2.22 16.09
C HIS A 340 0.10 3.50 16.16
N PHE A 341 0.37 4.38 17.13
CA PHE A 341 -0.27 5.69 17.21
C PHE A 341 0.08 6.54 15.98
N GLY A 342 1.38 6.65 15.68
CA GLY A 342 1.86 7.36 14.49
C GLY A 342 1.30 6.73 13.21
N SER A 343 1.30 5.40 13.10
CA SER A 343 0.84 4.70 11.89
C SER A 343 -0.65 4.89 11.62
N ARG A 344 -1.49 4.85 12.67
CA ARG A 344 -2.94 5.07 12.54
C ARG A 344 -3.28 6.48 12.09
N ARG A 345 -2.48 7.48 12.47
CA ARG A 345 -2.67 8.86 12.00
C ARG A 345 -2.03 9.12 10.65
N CYS A 346 -0.84 8.59 10.40
CA CYS A 346 -0.05 8.85 9.20
C CYS A 346 -0.39 7.92 8.02
N GLY A 347 -1.28 6.94 8.21
CA GLY A 347 -1.64 5.97 7.18
C GLY A 347 -0.45 5.09 6.74
N TRP A 348 0.50 4.83 7.64
CA TRP A 348 1.73 4.07 7.33
C TRP A 348 1.50 2.59 7.03
N PHE A 349 0.30 2.09 7.29
CA PHE A 349 -0.16 0.81 6.76
C PHE A 349 -1.35 1.07 5.85
N PRO A 350 -1.27 0.72 4.55
CA PRO A 350 -2.45 0.55 3.76
C PRO A 350 -3.11 -0.71 4.30
N ASP A 351 -4.04 -0.57 5.23
CA ASP A 351 -5.13 -1.52 5.26
C ASP A 351 -5.76 -1.44 3.87
N GLY A 352 -5.55 -2.51 3.09
CA GLY A 352 -6.07 -2.60 1.74
C GLY A 352 -7.57 -2.42 1.75
N CYS A 353 -8.05 -1.55 0.87
CA CYS A 353 -9.31 -1.60 0.12
C CYS A 353 -9.25 -0.39 -0.82
N GLY A 354 -9.30 -0.50 -2.15
CA GLY A 354 -10.04 -1.52 -2.87
C GLY A 354 -11.53 -1.39 -2.63
N GLU A 355 -12.09 -0.17 -2.57
CA GLU A 355 -13.39 0.17 -3.16
C GLU A 355 -13.75 1.63 -2.90
N ALA A 356 -14.28 2.27 -3.95
CA ALA A 356 -14.79 3.62 -3.96
C ALA A 356 -16.32 3.59 -3.83
N HIS A 357 -16.86 4.74 -3.40
CA HIS A 357 -18.22 5.28 -3.64
C HIS A 357 -19.40 4.98 -2.69
N ALA A 358 -20.19 6.05 -2.56
CA ALA A 358 -21.49 6.27 -1.88
C ALA A 358 -21.41 6.37 -0.35
N GLY A 359 -21.74 7.49 0.31
CA GLY A 359 -22.75 8.51 0.00
C GLY A 359 -24.08 8.13 0.67
N GLY A 360 -24.38 8.74 1.81
CA GLY A 360 -25.70 8.71 2.47
C GLY A 360 -25.86 7.69 3.59
N ASP A 361 -25.84 8.13 4.85
CA ASP A 361 -27.08 8.30 5.61
C ASP A 361 -26.83 8.78 7.06
N THR A 362 -27.27 10.02 7.25
CA THR A 362 -27.89 10.67 8.42
C THR A 362 -28.20 9.84 9.68
N LEU A 363 -27.76 10.39 10.82
CA LEU A 363 -28.51 10.64 12.06
C LEU A 363 -29.66 9.68 12.45
N ALA A 364 -29.42 8.84 13.46
CA ALA A 364 -30.32 8.50 14.58
C ALA A 364 -29.50 7.63 15.56
N GLY A 365 -29.16 8.04 16.78
CA GLY A 365 -30.05 8.45 17.85
C GLY A 365 -30.08 7.36 18.91
N ARG A 366 -29.73 7.73 20.16
CA ARG A 366 -30.37 7.32 21.43
C ARG A 366 -29.38 6.86 22.51
N ALA A 367 -29.09 7.82 23.39
CA ALA A 367 -28.71 7.59 24.77
C ALA A 367 -29.76 6.71 25.48
N THR A 368 -29.31 5.72 26.24
CA THR A 368 -30.06 5.16 27.37
C THR A 368 -29.09 4.95 28.52
N GLY A 369 -29.29 5.70 29.60
CA GLY A 369 -28.66 5.46 30.88
C GLY A 369 -29.31 4.29 31.62
N GLY A 370 -28.53 3.65 32.49
CA GLY A 370 -28.99 2.66 33.47
C GLY A 370 -28.42 3.00 34.85
N PRO A 371 -29.08 2.60 35.94
CA PRO A 371 -29.26 3.45 37.12
C PRO A 371 -28.26 3.23 38.26
N GLN A 372 -28.13 4.28 39.08
CA GLN A 372 -27.66 4.26 40.46
C GLN A 372 -28.34 3.15 41.27
N GLN A 373 -27.54 2.37 42.00
CA GLN A 373 -27.98 1.70 43.23
C GLN A 373 -27.18 2.28 44.39
N THR A 374 -27.92 2.86 45.34
CA THR A 374 -27.48 3.20 46.69
C THR A 374 -27.53 1.97 47.58
N ALA A 375 -26.43 1.67 48.26
CA ALA A 375 -26.33 1.18 49.64
C ALA A 375 -24.89 1.36 50.11
#